data_AF-A0A944E1J1-F1
#
_entry.id   AF-A0A944E1J1-F1
#
_cell.length_a   1.000
_cell.length_b   1.000
_cell.length_c   1.000
_cell.angle_alpha   90.00
_cell.angle_beta   90.00
_cell.angle_gamma   90.00
#
_symmetry.space_group_name_H-M   'P 1'
#
loop_
_entity.id
_entity.type
_entity.pdbx_description
1 polymer ?
#
loop_
_entity_poly.entity_id
_entity_poly.type
_entity_poly.pdbx_seq_one_letter_code
_entity_poly.pdbx_strand_id
1 'polypeptide(L)'
;MTATTATGAPGYGPEQVWLPASEQLLEWGDGFHSLMLGDELRMNAYRAAIAEAVRPGTTVLDLGTGTGILARWALEAGASRVYGIDFNETVLAEAVDRLKDAGHGDRFQPLCGLSFDLELPERVDVVVSEIMGNLADNENFAEILDDARRRFLRPGGTMLPRHVESYLVPVAAERAHAQLTGQGPQDAGGPAAFARLLHRRGAGSPFDLYYDVIVPRRQHLAAPRVVRTYDLSTPGGTGRPDYRVPLVYTARRDGVLTGFKGYFVATLSDTVALDISGDDIGARTTSDSWKHCYLPIAEPVPLRRGDRVAVTFSRSRPAAASPGTDASGHAFGQVYRWEGSVVSAGTTVARFAHGTDRRTPARP
;
A
#
# COMPACT_ATOMS: atom_id res chain seq x y z
N MET A 1 -20.61 1.68 -36.66
CA MET A 1 -19.58 2.00 -35.66
C MET A 1 -20.28 2.65 -34.48
N THR A 2 -20.72 1.84 -33.53
CA THR A 2 -21.31 2.29 -32.27
C THR A 2 -20.18 2.58 -31.30
N ALA A 3 -20.13 3.82 -30.82
CA ALA A 3 -19.19 4.29 -29.82
C ALA A 3 -19.44 3.53 -28.50
N THR A 4 -18.44 2.78 -28.04
CA THR A 4 -18.41 2.22 -26.70
C THR A 4 -18.07 3.35 -25.75
N THR A 5 -19.06 3.78 -24.97
CA THR A 5 -18.89 4.67 -23.83
C THR A 5 -17.92 4.06 -22.83
N ALA A 6 -16.95 4.85 -22.37
CA ALA A 6 -16.08 4.49 -21.27
C ALA A 6 -16.92 4.18 -20.02
N THR A 7 -16.97 2.90 -19.65
CA THR A 7 -17.54 2.44 -18.38
C THR A 7 -16.67 2.98 -17.26
N GLY A 8 -17.22 3.84 -16.40
CA GLY A 8 -16.58 4.22 -15.15
C GLY A 8 -16.19 2.97 -14.34
N ALA A 9 -15.09 3.06 -13.59
CA ALA A 9 -14.62 1.94 -12.78
C ALA A 9 -15.77 1.44 -11.87
N PRO A 10 -16.08 0.13 -11.86
CA PRO A 10 -17.09 -0.42 -10.96
C PRO A 10 -16.69 -0.10 -9.50
N GLY A 11 -17.57 0.61 -8.78
CA GLY A 11 -17.28 1.07 -7.42
C GLY A 11 -17.02 -0.08 -6.45
N TYR A 12 -16.03 0.09 -5.58
CA TYR A 12 -15.66 -0.88 -4.56
C TYR A 12 -16.75 -1.00 -3.48
N GLY A 13 -17.17 -2.23 -3.21
CA GLY A 13 -18.14 -2.57 -2.18
C GLY A 13 -17.51 -3.25 -0.96
N PRO A 14 -18.20 -3.24 0.20
CA PRO A 14 -17.73 -3.93 1.39
C PRO A 14 -17.58 -5.43 1.13
N GLU A 15 -16.46 -5.99 1.57
CA GLU A 15 -16.08 -7.39 1.41
C GLU A 15 -16.06 -7.90 -0.05
N GLN A 16 -15.91 -7.01 -1.04
CA GLN A 16 -15.55 -7.42 -2.41
C GLN A 16 -14.05 -7.67 -2.50
N VAL A 17 -13.67 -8.79 -3.11
CA VAL A 17 -12.26 -9.20 -3.25
C VAL A 17 -11.69 -8.72 -4.58
N TRP A 18 -10.55 -8.05 -4.53
CA TRP A 18 -9.79 -7.60 -5.69
C TRP A 18 -8.35 -8.10 -5.60
N LEU A 19 -7.70 -8.28 -6.74
CA LEU A 19 -6.26 -8.57 -6.76
C LEU A 19 -5.48 -7.33 -6.26
N PRO A 20 -4.32 -7.52 -5.61
CA PRO A 20 -3.58 -6.39 -5.04
C PRO A 20 -3.09 -5.41 -6.11
N ALA A 21 -3.53 -4.15 -6.05
CA ALA A 21 -3.07 -3.11 -6.97
C ALA A 21 -1.56 -2.84 -6.86
N SER A 22 -1.00 -3.01 -5.66
CA SER A 22 0.45 -2.88 -5.38
C SER A 22 1.33 -3.89 -6.13
N GLU A 23 0.75 -4.95 -6.72
CA GLU A 23 1.50 -5.90 -7.54
C GLU A 23 1.53 -5.51 -9.03
N GLN A 24 0.76 -4.49 -9.41
CA GLN A 24 0.62 -4.02 -10.79
C GLN A 24 1.20 -2.61 -11.00
N LEU A 25 2.13 -2.18 -10.14
CA LEU A 25 2.73 -0.82 -10.12
C LEU A 25 3.19 -0.34 -11.51
N LEU A 26 3.71 -1.24 -12.34
CA LEU A 26 4.25 -0.93 -13.67
C LEU A 26 3.19 -0.90 -14.78
N GLU A 27 1.96 -1.32 -14.49
CA GLU A 27 0.84 -1.43 -15.43
C GLU A 27 -0.24 -0.37 -15.18
N TRP A 28 0.03 0.58 -14.28
CA TRP A 28 -0.92 1.65 -13.93
C TRP A 28 -1.10 2.63 -15.09
N GLY A 29 -2.20 2.44 -15.84
CA GLY A 29 -2.66 3.39 -16.84
C GLY A 29 -3.47 4.55 -16.26
N ASP A 30 -3.98 5.40 -17.16
CA ASP A 30 -4.76 6.62 -16.85
C ASP A 30 -5.95 6.36 -15.91
N GLY A 31 -6.56 5.17 -15.99
CA GLY A 31 -7.69 4.78 -15.14
C GLY A 31 -7.32 4.68 -13.65
N PHE A 32 -6.12 4.19 -13.32
CA PHE A 32 -5.68 4.08 -11.93
C PHE A 32 -5.25 5.44 -11.36
N HIS A 33 -4.59 6.28 -12.16
CA HIS A 33 -4.30 7.66 -11.78
C HIS A 33 -5.59 8.46 -11.55
N SER A 34 -6.61 8.26 -12.38
CA SER A 34 -7.93 8.88 -12.19
C SER A 34 -8.60 8.43 -10.89
N LEU A 35 -8.48 7.15 -10.51
CA LEU A 35 -8.96 6.64 -9.23
C LEU A 35 -8.25 7.33 -8.06
N MET A 36 -6.92 7.42 -8.09
CA MET A 36 -6.15 8.09 -7.04
C MET A 36 -6.47 9.57 -6.92
N LEU A 37 -6.65 10.28 -8.05
CA LEU A 37 -7.03 11.69 -8.06
C LEU A 37 -8.47 11.92 -7.57
N GLY A 38 -9.34 10.91 -7.69
CA GLY A 38 -10.71 10.94 -7.17
C GLY A 38 -10.83 10.60 -5.68
N ASP A 39 -9.76 10.09 -5.05
CA ASP A 39 -9.78 9.73 -3.64
C ASP A 39 -9.69 10.97 -2.73
N GLU A 40 -10.84 11.45 -2.27
CA GLU A 40 -10.89 12.66 -1.46
C GLU A 40 -10.17 12.55 -0.11
N LEU A 41 -10.07 11.36 0.49
CA LEU A 41 -9.34 11.18 1.75
C LEU A 41 -7.84 11.40 1.52
N ARG A 42 -7.29 10.71 0.52
CA ARG A 42 -5.89 10.86 0.06
C ARG A 42 -5.60 12.32 -0.27
N MET A 43 -6.41 12.90 -1.14
CA MET A 43 -6.15 14.21 -1.72
C MET A 43 -6.21 15.32 -0.68
N ASN A 44 -7.20 15.28 0.22
CA ASN A 44 -7.32 16.28 1.28
C ASN A 44 -6.16 16.21 2.29
N ALA A 45 -5.75 14.99 2.69
CA ALA A 45 -4.66 14.82 3.64
C ALA A 45 -3.34 15.36 3.07
N TYR A 46 -2.96 14.98 1.85
CA TYR A 46 -1.70 15.45 1.25
C TYR A 46 -1.72 16.96 0.97
N ARG A 47 -2.81 17.50 0.46
CA ARG A 47 -2.93 18.94 0.21
C ARG A 47 -2.76 19.75 1.51
N ALA A 48 -3.39 19.32 2.60
CA ALA A 48 -3.25 19.97 3.90
C ALA A 48 -1.81 19.86 4.44
N ALA A 49 -1.20 18.67 4.39
CA ALA A 49 0.16 18.46 4.87
C ALA A 49 1.21 19.26 4.08
N ILE A 50 1.07 19.35 2.75
CA ILE A 50 1.94 20.17 1.90
C ILE A 50 1.78 21.65 2.23
N ALA A 51 0.56 22.15 2.41
CA ALA A 51 0.32 23.52 2.83
C ALA A 51 0.94 23.84 4.21
N GLU A 52 0.97 22.86 5.12
CA GLU A 52 1.64 23.02 6.41
C GLU A 52 3.17 22.98 6.32
N ALA A 53 3.75 22.20 5.41
CA ALA A 53 5.20 22.01 5.34
C ALA A 53 5.92 23.00 4.42
N VAL A 54 5.27 23.43 3.34
CA VAL A 54 5.89 24.29 2.31
C VAL A 54 5.72 25.77 2.68
N ARG A 55 6.78 26.55 2.47
CA ARG A 55 6.78 28.00 2.67
C ARG A 55 7.26 28.70 1.39
N PRO A 56 6.96 30.00 1.22
CA PRO A 56 7.54 30.77 0.13
C PRO A 56 9.06 30.63 0.08
N GLY A 57 9.59 30.23 -1.08
CA GLY A 57 11.03 30.05 -1.28
C GLY A 57 11.55 28.62 -1.07
N THR A 58 10.73 27.71 -0.54
CA THR A 58 11.12 26.31 -0.28
C THR A 58 11.44 25.55 -1.58
N THR A 59 12.53 24.78 -1.60
CA THR A 59 12.82 23.80 -2.65
C THR A 59 12.25 22.43 -2.26
N VAL A 60 11.49 21.79 -3.15
CA VAL A 60 10.79 20.53 -2.85
C VAL A 60 11.20 19.42 -3.83
N LEU A 61 11.29 18.18 -3.35
CA LEU A 61 11.31 16.97 -4.17
C LEU A 61 9.95 16.27 -4.04
N ASP A 62 9.27 16.06 -5.17
CA ASP A 62 8.12 15.17 -5.30
C ASP A 62 8.60 13.82 -5.89
N LEU A 63 8.70 12.80 -5.04
CA LEU A 63 9.26 11.50 -5.39
C LEU A 63 8.17 10.48 -5.67
N GLY A 64 8.12 9.97 -6.91
CA GLY A 64 6.95 9.29 -7.46
C GLY A 64 5.90 10.32 -7.86
N THR A 65 6.29 11.31 -8.67
CA THR A 65 5.47 12.51 -8.93
C THR A 65 4.15 12.18 -9.63
N GLY A 66 4.06 11.04 -10.33
CA GLY A 66 2.91 10.67 -11.14
C GLY A 66 2.53 11.81 -12.08
N THR A 67 1.25 12.17 -12.10
CA THR A 67 0.72 13.28 -12.92
C THR A 67 0.97 14.68 -12.32
N GLY A 68 1.84 14.80 -11.31
CA GLY A 68 2.37 16.06 -10.80
C GLY A 68 1.48 16.81 -9.82
N ILE A 69 0.47 16.17 -9.23
CA ILE A 69 -0.50 16.88 -8.37
C ILE A 69 0.10 17.34 -7.03
N LEU A 70 1.01 16.55 -6.43
CA LEU A 70 1.70 16.94 -5.19
C LEU A 70 2.69 18.07 -5.48
N ALA A 71 3.47 17.95 -6.56
CA ALA A 71 4.30 19.04 -7.07
C ALA A 71 3.51 20.33 -7.32
N ARG A 72 2.30 20.24 -7.90
CA ARG A 72 1.42 21.39 -8.11
C ARG A 72 1.08 22.07 -6.80
N TRP A 73 0.60 21.33 -5.80
CA TRP A 73 0.24 21.91 -4.51
C TRP A 73 1.43 22.53 -3.79
N ALA A 74 2.63 21.96 -3.93
CA ALA A 74 3.85 22.58 -3.41
C ALA A 74 4.15 23.92 -4.10
N LEU A 75 3.99 24.01 -5.43
CA LEU A 75 4.19 25.26 -6.21
C LEU A 75 3.13 26.32 -5.87
N GLU A 76 1.88 25.90 -5.68
CA GLU A 76 0.76 26.76 -5.22
C GLU A 76 0.99 27.26 -3.79
N ALA A 77 1.61 26.45 -2.91
CA ALA A 77 2.00 26.83 -1.56
C ALA A 77 3.25 27.75 -1.51
N GLY A 78 3.86 28.06 -2.65
CA GLY A 78 4.95 29.02 -2.76
C GLY A 78 6.35 28.43 -2.88
N ALA A 79 6.48 27.12 -3.16
CA ALA A 79 7.79 26.53 -3.45
C ALA A 79 8.50 27.32 -4.57
N SER A 80 9.79 27.62 -4.38
CA SER A 80 10.60 28.30 -5.40
C SER A 80 10.89 27.38 -6.58
N ARG A 81 11.03 26.09 -6.29
CA ARG A 81 11.27 25.03 -7.27
C ARG A 81 10.75 23.69 -6.75
N VAL A 82 10.25 22.86 -7.66
CA VAL A 82 9.93 21.46 -7.40
C VAL A 82 10.67 20.57 -8.39
N TYR A 83 11.43 19.60 -7.88
CA TYR A 83 11.94 18.48 -8.65
C TYR A 83 10.91 17.35 -8.61
N GLY A 84 10.46 16.87 -9.77
CA GLY A 84 9.56 15.72 -9.86
C GLY A 84 10.32 14.51 -10.39
N ILE A 85 10.42 13.44 -9.60
CA ILE A 85 11.03 12.18 -10.05
C ILE A 85 9.93 11.16 -10.31
N ASP A 86 9.93 10.57 -11.51
CA ASP A 86 9.14 9.40 -11.84
C ASP A 86 9.88 8.52 -12.85
N PHE A 87 9.69 7.21 -12.79
CA PHE A 87 10.33 6.30 -13.75
C PHE A 87 9.49 6.12 -15.02
N ASN A 88 8.20 6.46 -14.99
CA ASN A 88 7.30 6.36 -16.13
C ASN A 88 7.35 7.65 -16.96
N GLU A 89 8.04 7.59 -18.10
CA GLU A 89 8.21 8.73 -19.00
C GLU A 89 6.88 9.33 -19.49
N THR A 90 5.88 8.49 -19.78
CA THR A 90 4.57 8.96 -20.27
C THR A 90 3.82 9.75 -19.21
N VAL A 91 3.80 9.25 -17.98
CA VAL A 91 3.12 9.91 -16.85
C VAL A 91 3.87 11.20 -16.46
N LEU A 92 5.20 11.19 -16.50
CA LEU A 92 6.01 12.37 -16.23
C LEU A 92 5.79 13.47 -17.28
N ALA A 93 5.65 13.12 -18.56
CA ALA A 93 5.29 14.07 -19.61
C ALA A 93 3.92 14.73 -19.34
N GLU A 94 2.94 13.96 -18.88
CA GLU A 94 1.63 14.50 -18.47
C GLU A 94 1.77 15.48 -17.30
N ALA A 95 2.62 15.19 -16.31
CA ALA A 95 2.89 16.12 -15.20
C ALA A 95 3.47 17.45 -15.69
N VAL A 96 4.39 17.41 -16.65
CA VAL A 96 4.99 18.61 -17.27
C VAL A 96 3.91 19.47 -17.92
N ASP A 97 3.04 18.87 -18.73
CA ASP A 97 1.96 19.59 -19.41
C ASP A 97 0.97 20.19 -18.40
N ARG A 98 0.53 19.42 -17.41
CA ARG A 98 -0.39 19.88 -16.35
C ARG A 98 0.18 21.06 -15.55
N LEU A 99 1.47 21.00 -15.21
CA LEU A 99 2.13 22.08 -14.45
C LEU A 99 2.41 23.30 -15.30
N LYS A 100 2.70 23.12 -16.59
CA LYS A 100 2.79 24.24 -17.55
C LYS A 100 1.45 24.94 -17.71
N ASP A 101 0.36 24.19 -17.89
CA ASP A 101 -1.00 24.74 -18.02
C ASP A 101 -1.46 25.44 -16.74
N ALA A 102 -1.00 24.98 -15.57
CA ALA A 102 -1.21 25.66 -14.29
C ALA A 102 -0.33 26.92 -14.09
N GLY A 103 0.55 27.26 -15.05
CA GLY A 103 1.44 28.41 -14.96
C GLY A 103 2.64 28.19 -14.02
N HIS A 104 3.12 26.95 -13.89
CA HIS A 104 4.23 26.59 -13.01
C HIS A 104 5.38 25.85 -13.72
N GLY A 105 5.33 25.76 -15.05
CA GLY A 105 6.33 25.00 -15.84
C GLY A 105 7.76 25.52 -15.72
N ASP A 106 7.97 26.79 -15.37
CA ASP A 106 9.29 27.39 -15.14
C ASP A 106 9.93 26.99 -13.80
N ARG A 107 9.12 26.54 -12.85
CA ARG A 107 9.54 26.14 -11.49
C ARG A 107 9.48 24.62 -11.27
N PHE A 108 8.95 23.86 -12.21
CA PHE A 108 8.95 22.40 -12.18
C PHE A 108 10.09 21.81 -13.01
N GLN A 109 10.90 20.95 -12.41
CA GLN A 109 11.99 20.24 -13.09
C GLN A 109 11.73 18.72 -13.05
N PRO A 110 11.31 18.11 -14.18
CA PRO A 110 11.10 16.67 -14.25
C PRO A 110 12.44 15.92 -14.36
N LEU A 111 12.54 14.77 -13.71
CA LEU A 111 13.64 13.80 -13.88
C LEU A 111 13.04 12.40 -14.10
N CYS A 112 13.31 11.83 -15.27
CA CYS A 112 12.82 10.50 -15.62
C CYS A 112 13.81 9.42 -15.16
N GLY A 113 13.37 8.50 -14.31
CA GLY A 113 14.16 7.35 -13.88
C GLY A 113 13.86 6.90 -12.45
N LEU A 114 14.56 5.85 -12.01
CA LEU A 114 14.55 5.44 -10.61
C LEU A 114 15.36 6.44 -9.79
N SER A 115 14.86 6.83 -8.63
CA SER A 115 15.54 7.81 -7.78
C SER A 115 16.97 7.40 -7.47
N PHE A 116 17.23 6.11 -7.21
CA PHE A 116 18.55 5.54 -6.94
C PHE A 116 19.63 5.88 -7.98
N ASP A 117 19.25 6.06 -9.24
CA ASP A 117 20.16 6.28 -10.37
C ASP A 117 20.26 7.77 -10.77
N LEU A 118 19.49 8.63 -10.10
CA LEU A 118 19.40 10.06 -10.39
C LEU A 118 20.14 10.90 -9.34
N GLU A 119 20.59 12.08 -9.76
CA GLU A 119 21.20 13.08 -8.88
C GLU A 119 20.40 14.39 -9.00
N LEU A 120 20.26 15.10 -7.88
CA LEU A 120 19.68 16.44 -7.87
C LEU A 120 20.80 17.49 -7.88
N PRO A 121 20.60 18.64 -8.55
CA PRO A 121 21.60 19.70 -8.59
C PRO A 121 21.79 20.38 -7.22
N GLU A 122 20.81 20.26 -6.33
CA GLU A 122 20.84 20.77 -4.96
C GLU A 122 20.05 19.85 -4.02
N ARG A 123 20.36 19.90 -2.72
CA ARG A 123 19.52 19.27 -1.69
C ARG A 123 18.27 20.11 -1.45
N VAL A 124 17.16 19.44 -1.19
CA VAL A 124 15.84 20.06 -1.03
C VAL A 124 15.49 20.25 0.45
N ASP A 125 14.56 21.16 0.70
CA ASP A 125 14.05 21.49 2.03
C ASP A 125 12.97 20.53 2.49
N VAL A 126 12.15 20.05 1.54
CA VAL A 126 11.05 19.12 1.74
C VAL A 126 11.14 18.00 0.72
N VAL A 127 11.05 16.75 1.17
CA VAL A 127 10.75 15.61 0.30
C VAL A 127 9.31 15.20 0.59
N VAL A 128 8.47 15.21 -0.43
CA VAL A 128 7.13 14.64 -0.39
C VAL A 128 7.09 13.41 -1.27
N SER A 129 6.42 12.37 -0.80
CA SER A 129 6.21 11.16 -1.58
C SER A 129 4.91 10.49 -1.22
N GLU A 130 4.34 9.84 -2.22
CA GLU A 130 3.16 9.01 -2.12
C GLU A 130 3.44 7.74 -2.93
N ILE A 131 4.16 6.82 -2.30
CA ILE A 131 4.51 5.49 -2.84
C ILE A 131 4.23 4.40 -1.80
N MET A 132 3.24 4.63 -0.94
CA MET A 132 2.82 3.67 0.09
C MET A 132 1.78 2.74 -0.50
N GLY A 133 1.87 1.45 -0.18
CA GLY A 133 0.81 0.49 -0.51
C GLY A 133 -0.18 0.27 0.63
N ASN A 134 -1.17 -0.60 0.41
CA ASN A 134 -2.25 -0.92 1.37
C ASN A 134 -1.77 -1.44 2.75
N LEU A 135 -0.57 -1.99 2.87
CA LEU A 135 0.06 -2.41 4.14
C LEU A 135 1.27 -1.52 4.50
N ALA A 136 1.28 -0.29 4.00
CA ALA A 136 2.41 0.63 3.94
C ALA A 136 3.54 0.12 3.03
N ASP A 137 4.27 -0.91 3.43
CA ASP A 137 5.56 -1.29 2.82
C ASP A 137 5.50 -2.28 1.65
N ASN A 138 4.30 -2.60 1.18
CA ASN A 138 4.07 -3.45 0.00
C ASN A 138 4.41 -2.75 -1.34
N GLU A 139 4.98 -1.55 -1.30
CA GLU A 139 5.55 -0.85 -2.46
C GLU A 139 7.03 -0.46 -2.22
N ASN A 140 7.66 -1.05 -1.19
CA ASN A 140 9.06 -0.79 -0.79
C ASN A 140 9.39 0.67 -0.46
N PHE A 141 8.40 1.49 -0.09
CA PHE A 141 8.62 2.92 0.22
C PHE A 141 9.74 3.16 1.23
N ALA A 142 9.88 2.29 2.25
CA ALA A 142 10.84 2.48 3.33
C ALA A 142 12.28 2.65 2.82
N GLU A 143 12.74 1.78 1.92
CA GLU A 143 14.10 1.83 1.38
C GLU A 143 14.30 3.01 0.42
N ILE A 144 13.28 3.30 -0.40
CA ILE A 144 13.27 4.39 -1.37
C ILE A 144 13.35 5.74 -0.65
N LEU A 145 12.55 5.93 0.41
CA LEU A 145 12.52 7.17 1.17
C LEU A 145 13.73 7.34 2.09
N ASP A 146 14.31 6.27 2.62
CA ASP A 146 15.58 6.34 3.36
C ASP A 146 16.74 6.74 2.43
N ASP A 147 16.75 6.26 1.19
CA ASP A 147 17.71 6.71 0.17
C ASP A 147 17.53 8.19 -0.17
N ALA A 148 16.31 8.59 -0.51
CA ALA A 148 15.97 9.97 -0.85
C ALA A 148 16.31 10.94 0.28
N ARG A 149 15.99 10.58 1.53
CA ARG A 149 16.38 11.36 2.71
C ARG A 149 17.90 11.56 2.78
N ARG A 150 18.67 10.48 2.61
CA ARG A 150 20.14 10.52 2.72
C ARG A 150 20.76 11.38 1.62
N ARG A 151 20.30 11.25 0.37
CA ARG A 151 20.93 11.91 -0.78
C ARG A 151 20.36 13.29 -1.09
N PHE A 152 19.05 13.45 -0.97
CA PHE A 152 18.35 14.63 -1.48
C PHE A 152 17.88 15.59 -0.41
N LEU A 153 17.57 15.15 0.81
CA LEU A 153 17.12 16.06 1.86
C LEU A 153 18.30 16.81 2.50
N ARG A 154 18.14 18.12 2.73
CA ARG A 154 19.11 18.90 3.51
C ARG A 154 19.05 18.56 5.01
N PRO A 155 20.11 18.82 5.79
CA PRO A 155 20.04 18.75 7.25
C PRO A 155 18.90 19.64 7.80
N GLY A 156 18.04 19.08 8.64
CA GLY A 156 16.87 19.78 9.18
C GLY A 156 15.70 19.95 8.19
N GLY A 157 15.77 19.34 7.00
CA GLY A 157 14.65 19.26 6.07
C GLY A 157 13.50 18.37 6.58
N THR A 158 12.35 18.47 5.93
CA THR A 158 11.12 17.74 6.29
C THR A 158 10.82 16.61 5.31
N MET A 159 10.40 15.45 5.82
CA MET A 159 9.83 14.37 5.02
C MET A 159 8.31 14.37 5.17
N LEU A 160 7.58 14.16 4.08
CA LEU A 160 6.15 13.86 4.06
C LEU A 160 5.96 12.52 3.31
N PRO A 161 5.46 11.45 3.96
CA PRO A 161 5.06 11.36 5.36
C PRO A 161 6.24 11.49 6.35
N ARG A 162 5.93 11.85 7.61
CA ARG A 162 6.91 11.85 8.72
C ARG A 162 7.00 10.51 9.41
N HIS A 163 5.85 9.86 9.60
CA HIS A 163 5.72 8.60 10.33
C HIS A 163 4.64 7.75 9.70
N VAL A 164 4.88 6.45 9.59
CA VAL A 164 3.89 5.50 9.07
C VAL A 164 3.80 4.30 10.00
N GLU A 165 2.59 3.83 10.28
CA GLU A 165 2.35 2.63 11.06
C GLU A 165 1.46 1.67 10.28
N SER A 166 1.89 0.42 10.16
CA SER A 166 1.04 -0.65 9.64
C SER A 166 0.40 -1.43 10.77
N TYR A 167 -0.84 -1.84 10.57
CA TYR A 167 -1.67 -2.52 11.56
C TYR A 167 -2.18 -3.84 11.01
N LEU A 168 -2.40 -4.81 11.91
CA LEU A 168 -3.16 -6.02 11.63
C LEU A 168 -4.28 -6.19 12.66
N VAL A 169 -5.40 -6.76 12.21
CA VAL A 169 -6.54 -7.10 13.06
C VAL A 169 -7.21 -8.39 12.56
N PRO A 170 -7.51 -9.37 13.43
CA PRO A 170 -8.29 -10.54 13.04
C PRO A 170 -9.73 -10.14 12.69
N VAL A 171 -10.26 -10.69 11.61
CA VAL A 171 -11.59 -10.31 11.09
C VAL A 171 -12.48 -11.50 10.74
N ALA A 172 -13.79 -11.24 10.76
CA ALA A 172 -14.84 -12.12 10.27
C ALA A 172 -15.38 -11.63 8.92
N ALA A 173 -14.52 -11.64 7.89
CA ALA A 173 -14.86 -11.21 6.53
C ALA A 173 -15.39 -12.41 5.70
N GLU A 174 -16.50 -13.00 6.17
CA GLU A 174 -17.07 -14.24 5.62
C GLU A 174 -17.46 -14.13 4.14
N ARG A 175 -17.95 -12.96 3.69
CA ARG A 175 -18.31 -12.77 2.27
C ARG A 175 -17.07 -12.70 1.39
N ALA A 176 -16.01 -12.04 1.87
CA ALA A 176 -14.74 -11.99 1.15
C ALA A 176 -14.11 -13.39 1.09
N HIS A 177 -14.11 -14.12 2.21
CA HIS A 177 -13.61 -15.50 2.27
C HIS A 177 -14.32 -16.43 1.28
N ALA A 178 -15.66 -16.43 1.26
CA ALA A 178 -16.45 -17.29 0.37
C ALA A 178 -16.20 -17.03 -1.13
N GLN A 179 -15.83 -15.79 -1.51
CA GLN A 179 -15.47 -15.47 -2.90
C GLN A 179 -14.21 -16.20 -3.34
N LEU A 180 -13.21 -16.38 -2.46
CA LEU A 180 -11.93 -17.01 -2.80
C LEU A 180 -12.06 -18.48 -3.21
N THR A 181 -13.03 -19.19 -2.65
CA THR A 181 -13.37 -20.57 -3.01
C THR A 181 -14.43 -20.68 -4.10
N GLY A 182 -15.09 -19.57 -4.42
CA GLY A 182 -16.20 -19.49 -5.37
C GLY A 182 -15.81 -18.76 -6.66
N GLN A 183 -16.22 -17.50 -6.75
CA GLN A 183 -16.10 -16.71 -7.99
C GLN A 183 -14.68 -16.16 -8.25
N GLY A 184 -13.83 -16.13 -7.22
CA GLY A 184 -12.56 -15.43 -7.23
C GLY A 184 -12.69 -13.91 -7.10
N PRO A 185 -11.57 -13.18 -7.20
CA PRO A 185 -11.57 -11.71 -7.21
C PRO A 185 -12.33 -11.11 -8.40
N GLN A 186 -12.90 -9.93 -8.21
CA GLN A 186 -13.74 -9.23 -9.19
C GLN A 186 -13.00 -8.96 -10.52
N ASP A 187 -11.71 -8.67 -10.43
CA ASP A 187 -10.81 -8.33 -11.53
C ASP A 187 -9.98 -9.52 -12.03
N ALA A 188 -10.22 -10.73 -11.53
CA ALA A 188 -9.46 -11.92 -11.94
C ALA A 188 -9.89 -12.50 -13.29
N GLY A 189 -10.96 -11.97 -13.91
CA GLY A 189 -11.52 -12.50 -15.16
C GLY A 189 -12.31 -13.81 -14.98
N GLY A 190 -12.84 -14.04 -13.77
CA GLY A 190 -13.64 -15.19 -13.39
C GLY A 190 -12.84 -16.42 -12.90
N PRO A 191 -13.53 -17.48 -12.44
CA PRO A 191 -12.90 -18.59 -11.71
C PRO A 191 -11.79 -19.31 -12.48
N ALA A 192 -11.98 -19.54 -13.77
CA ALA A 192 -11.00 -20.26 -14.59
C ALA A 192 -9.72 -19.43 -14.82
N ALA A 193 -9.85 -18.11 -14.97
CA ALA A 193 -8.72 -17.21 -15.12
C ALA A 193 -7.97 -17.04 -13.78
N PHE A 194 -8.71 -16.98 -12.68
CA PHE A 194 -8.14 -16.97 -11.34
C PHE A 194 -7.36 -18.26 -11.03
N ALA A 195 -7.90 -19.44 -11.36
CA ALA A 195 -7.18 -20.70 -11.20
C ALA A 195 -5.86 -20.73 -12.00
N ARG A 196 -5.87 -20.21 -13.23
CA ARG A 196 -4.64 -20.05 -14.04
C ARG A 196 -3.66 -19.07 -13.40
N LEU A 197 -4.13 -17.97 -12.83
CA LEU A 197 -3.30 -17.01 -12.10
C LEU A 197 -2.59 -17.67 -10.92
N LEU A 198 -3.34 -18.42 -10.09
CA LEU A 198 -2.77 -19.15 -8.95
C LEU A 198 -1.67 -20.10 -9.40
N HIS A 199 -1.91 -20.87 -10.47
CA HIS A 199 -0.90 -21.76 -11.05
C HIS A 199 0.35 -21.01 -11.54
N ARG A 200 0.18 -19.92 -12.31
CA ARG A 200 1.32 -19.09 -12.77
C ARG A 200 2.13 -18.48 -11.62
N ARG A 201 1.46 -18.17 -10.51
CA ARG A 201 2.09 -17.63 -9.31
C ARG A 201 2.72 -18.70 -8.42
N GLY A 202 2.52 -19.99 -8.71
CA GLY A 202 2.98 -21.07 -7.85
C GLY A 202 2.31 -21.08 -6.47
N ALA A 203 1.12 -20.49 -6.36
CA ALA A 203 0.33 -20.48 -5.14
C ALA A 203 -0.33 -21.85 -4.94
N GLY A 204 -0.20 -22.43 -3.75
CA GLY A 204 -0.79 -23.73 -3.42
C GLY A 204 -2.32 -23.69 -3.26
N SER A 205 -2.84 -22.51 -2.93
CA SER A 205 -4.25 -22.26 -2.70
C SER A 205 -4.55 -20.76 -2.90
N PRO A 206 -5.82 -20.34 -3.06
CA PRO A 206 -6.17 -18.91 -3.00
C PRO A 206 -5.84 -18.28 -1.64
N PHE A 207 -5.61 -19.08 -0.60
CA PHE A 207 -5.24 -18.59 0.72
C PHE A 207 -3.74 -18.31 0.87
N ASP A 208 -2.94 -18.64 -0.15
CA ASP A 208 -1.52 -18.31 -0.24
C ASP A 208 -1.30 -16.98 -1.00
N LEU A 209 -2.34 -16.15 -1.14
CA LEU A 209 -2.27 -14.78 -1.66
C LEU A 209 -2.87 -13.79 -0.64
N TYR A 210 -2.58 -12.50 -0.84
CA TYR A 210 -3.30 -11.42 -0.20
C TYR A 210 -4.16 -10.67 -1.21
N TYR A 211 -5.11 -9.88 -0.72
CA TYR A 211 -6.14 -9.25 -1.55
C TYR A 211 -6.44 -7.82 -1.10
N ASP A 212 -7.01 -7.04 -2.01
CA ASP A 212 -7.54 -5.72 -1.73
C ASP A 212 -9.03 -5.83 -1.40
N VAL A 213 -9.40 -5.45 -0.17
CA VAL A 213 -10.77 -5.59 0.35
C VAL A 213 -11.13 -4.43 1.26
N ILE A 214 -12.33 -3.85 1.10
CA ILE A 214 -12.89 -2.96 2.13
C ILE A 214 -13.54 -3.83 3.20
N VAL A 215 -12.84 -4.05 4.32
CA VAL A 215 -13.33 -4.86 5.45
C VAL A 215 -13.94 -3.94 6.50
N PRO A 216 -15.27 -4.06 6.77
CA PRO A 216 -15.94 -3.20 7.73
C PRO A 216 -15.38 -3.30 9.15
N ARG A 217 -15.34 -2.19 9.89
CA ARG A 217 -14.84 -2.17 11.28
C ARG A 217 -15.64 -3.09 12.19
N ARG A 218 -16.93 -3.26 11.91
CA ARG A 218 -17.80 -4.24 12.60
C ARG A 218 -17.29 -5.68 12.46
N GLN A 219 -16.50 -6.00 11.43
CA GLN A 219 -15.90 -7.32 11.24
C GLN A 219 -14.66 -7.57 12.09
N HIS A 220 -14.15 -6.57 12.82
CA HIS A 220 -13.03 -6.77 13.73
C HIS A 220 -13.43 -7.70 14.87
N LEU A 221 -12.62 -8.74 15.09
CA LEU A 221 -12.77 -9.70 16.19
C LEU A 221 -11.99 -9.29 17.43
N ALA A 222 -10.97 -8.43 17.28
CA ALA A 222 -10.15 -7.91 18.37
C ALA A 222 -9.75 -6.44 18.13
N ALA A 223 -9.00 -5.86 19.06
CA ALA A 223 -8.34 -4.57 18.80
C ALA A 223 -7.24 -4.75 17.74
N PRO A 224 -7.02 -3.76 16.86
CA PRO A 224 -5.87 -3.75 15.97
C PRO A 224 -4.58 -3.68 16.77
N ARG A 225 -3.49 -4.20 16.19
CA ARG A 225 -2.14 -4.07 16.73
C ARG A 225 -1.19 -3.57 15.66
N VAL A 226 -0.26 -2.71 16.08
CA VAL A 226 0.84 -2.26 15.23
C VAL A 226 1.69 -3.47 14.85
N VAL A 227 1.87 -3.67 13.54
CA VAL A 227 2.85 -4.60 12.98
C VAL A 227 4.21 -3.92 12.96
N ARG A 228 4.24 -2.71 12.42
CA ARG A 228 5.48 -1.98 12.21
C ARG A 228 5.26 -0.48 12.21
N THR A 229 6.33 0.20 12.59
CA THR A 229 6.46 1.64 12.62
C THR A 229 7.66 2.05 11.75
N TYR A 230 7.48 3.08 10.93
CA TYR A 230 8.52 3.65 10.07
C TYR A 230 8.64 5.14 10.42
N ASP A 231 9.77 5.52 11.02
CA ASP A 231 10.09 6.92 11.29
C ASP A 231 10.95 7.47 10.14
N LEU A 232 10.35 8.32 9.31
CA LEU A 232 11.01 8.98 8.19
C LEU A 232 11.63 10.32 8.61
N SER A 233 11.30 10.82 9.80
CA SER A 233 11.86 12.05 10.37
C SER A 233 13.30 11.86 10.88
N THR A 234 13.70 10.62 11.16
CA THR A 234 15.03 10.25 11.66
C THR A 234 15.82 9.41 10.64
N PRO A 235 17.12 9.67 10.39
CA PRO A 235 17.92 8.83 9.51
C PRO A 235 17.95 7.36 9.97
N GLY A 236 17.58 6.43 9.08
CA GLY A 236 17.54 5.00 9.37
C GLY A 236 16.37 4.57 10.27
N GLY A 237 15.40 5.46 10.51
CA GLY A 237 14.23 5.20 11.35
C GLY A 237 13.20 4.25 10.72
N THR A 238 13.37 3.84 9.45
CA THR A 238 12.47 2.88 8.81
C THR A 238 12.80 1.42 9.12
N GLY A 239 14.02 1.13 9.59
CA GLY A 239 14.50 -0.21 9.93
C GLY A 239 14.79 -1.12 8.72
N ARG A 240 15.00 -2.42 8.97
CA ARG A 240 15.36 -3.38 7.89
C ARG A 240 14.14 -3.83 7.08
N PRO A 241 14.23 -4.00 5.76
CA PRO A 241 13.08 -4.39 4.92
C PRO A 241 12.52 -5.78 5.22
N ASP A 242 13.35 -6.69 5.73
CA ASP A 242 12.94 -8.02 6.18
C ASP A 242 12.64 -8.01 7.68
N TYR A 243 11.50 -8.56 8.09
CA TYR A 243 11.06 -8.59 9.48
C TYR A 243 10.08 -9.71 9.80
N ARG A 244 9.99 -10.03 11.10
CA ARG A 244 9.05 -11.00 11.67
C ARG A 244 8.51 -10.46 12.98
N VAL A 245 7.18 -10.41 13.13
CA VAL A 245 6.49 -9.79 14.26
C VAL A 245 5.46 -10.77 14.83
N PRO A 246 5.65 -11.25 16.07
CA PRO A 246 4.64 -12.03 16.78
C PRO A 246 3.57 -11.11 17.38
N LEU A 247 2.31 -11.43 17.15
CA LEU A 247 1.14 -10.68 17.62
C LEU A 247 0.19 -11.64 18.33
N VAL A 248 -0.42 -11.18 19.43
CA VAL A 248 -1.43 -11.97 20.15
C VAL A 248 -2.66 -11.13 20.44
N TYR A 249 -3.81 -11.58 19.95
CA TYR A 249 -5.08 -10.93 20.11
C TYR A 249 -5.95 -11.67 21.13
N THR A 250 -6.84 -10.93 21.78
CA THR A 250 -7.94 -11.50 22.57
C THR A 250 -9.24 -11.12 21.86
N ALA A 251 -10.04 -12.12 21.50
CA ALA A 251 -11.33 -11.92 20.86
C ALA A 251 -12.25 -11.11 21.78
N ARG A 252 -12.78 -10.00 21.27
CA ARG A 252 -13.67 -9.08 21.99
C ARG A 252 -15.15 -9.44 21.83
N ARG A 253 -15.47 -10.26 20.82
CA ARG A 253 -16.80 -10.75 20.52
C ARG A 253 -16.71 -12.15 19.91
N ASP A 254 -17.83 -12.84 19.90
CA ASP A 254 -18.01 -14.07 19.14
C ASP A 254 -17.98 -13.77 17.63
N GLY A 255 -17.55 -14.74 16.83
CA GLY A 255 -17.52 -14.66 15.37
C GLY A 255 -16.69 -15.77 14.76
N VAL A 256 -16.46 -15.70 13.46
CA VAL A 256 -15.63 -16.68 12.72
C VAL A 256 -14.39 -15.96 12.21
N LEU A 257 -13.20 -16.39 12.63
CA LEU A 257 -11.94 -15.90 12.08
C LEU A 257 -11.81 -16.39 10.65
N THR A 258 -11.73 -15.46 9.70
CA THR A 258 -11.52 -15.77 8.28
C THR A 258 -10.17 -15.27 7.76
N GLY A 259 -9.48 -14.44 8.53
CA GLY A 259 -8.20 -13.86 8.16
C GLY A 259 -7.87 -12.62 8.96
N PHE A 260 -7.00 -11.78 8.41
CA PHE A 260 -6.59 -10.52 8.99
C PHE A 260 -6.80 -9.37 8.01
N LYS A 261 -7.36 -8.27 8.51
CA LYS A 261 -7.34 -6.97 7.83
C LYS A 261 -6.03 -6.28 8.20
N GLY A 262 -5.31 -5.82 7.18
CA GLY A 262 -4.12 -5.00 7.27
C GLY A 262 -4.37 -3.63 6.65
N TYR A 263 -3.85 -2.59 7.28
CA TYR A 263 -3.99 -1.21 6.86
C TYR A 263 -2.85 -0.36 7.41
N PHE A 264 -2.75 0.90 7.03
CA PHE A 264 -1.78 1.83 7.60
C PHE A 264 -2.42 3.14 8.10
N VAL A 265 -1.66 3.84 8.95
CA VAL A 265 -1.90 5.23 9.31
C VAL A 265 -0.59 5.98 9.08
N ALA A 266 -0.64 7.05 8.28
CA ALA A 266 0.50 7.90 8.00
C ALA A 266 0.32 9.28 8.63
N THR A 267 1.20 9.65 9.56
CA THR A 267 1.30 11.05 10.02
C THR A 267 2.06 11.82 8.96
N LEU A 268 1.34 12.66 8.22
CA LEU A 268 1.91 13.44 7.13
C LEU A 268 2.63 14.67 7.68
N SER A 269 1.99 15.41 8.57
CA SER A 269 2.53 16.63 9.22
C SER A 269 2.15 16.67 10.70
N ASP A 270 2.40 17.80 11.37
CA ASP A 270 2.14 17.93 12.82
C ASP A 270 0.64 17.82 13.16
N THR A 271 -0.26 18.19 12.24
CA THR A 271 -1.71 18.14 12.48
C THR A 271 -2.47 17.21 11.54
N VAL A 272 -1.81 16.65 10.52
CA VAL A 272 -2.47 15.87 9.47
C VAL A 272 -2.03 14.41 9.50
N ALA A 273 -3.02 13.52 9.60
CA ALA A 273 -2.85 12.08 9.41
C ALA A 273 -3.74 11.56 8.28
N LEU A 274 -3.21 10.63 7.51
CA LEU A 274 -3.93 9.80 6.55
C LEU A 274 -4.19 8.43 7.19
N ASP A 275 -5.45 8.16 7.53
CA ASP A 275 -5.89 6.93 8.20
C ASP A 275 -6.82 6.14 7.27
N ILE A 276 -6.37 4.98 6.79
CA ILE A 276 -7.15 4.10 5.93
C ILE A 276 -7.82 2.95 6.71
N SER A 277 -8.03 3.09 8.03
CA SER A 277 -8.55 2.02 8.89
C SER A 277 -10.07 1.86 8.88
N GLY A 278 -10.80 2.85 8.36
CA GLY A 278 -12.26 2.84 8.32
C GLY A 278 -12.84 1.89 7.28
N ASP A 279 -14.04 2.20 6.84
CA ASP A 279 -14.81 1.32 5.96
C ASP A 279 -15.90 2.02 5.12
N ASP A 280 -15.96 3.35 5.18
CA ASP A 280 -16.91 4.16 4.43
C ASP A 280 -16.17 5.21 3.58
N ILE A 281 -16.18 4.98 2.26
CA ILE A 281 -15.56 5.86 1.25
C ILE A 281 -16.28 7.22 1.22
N GLY A 282 -17.62 7.20 1.23
CA GLY A 282 -18.43 8.43 1.14
C GLY A 282 -18.27 9.32 2.37
N ALA A 283 -18.11 8.72 3.55
CA ALA A 283 -17.76 9.42 4.79
C ALA A 283 -16.26 9.72 4.93
N ARG A 284 -15.43 9.34 3.93
CA ARG A 284 -13.97 9.57 3.89
C ARG A 284 -13.25 8.99 5.10
N THR A 285 -13.72 7.84 5.59
CA THR A 285 -13.07 7.10 6.69
C THR A 285 -12.17 5.97 6.17
N THR A 286 -12.30 5.63 4.88
CA THR A 286 -11.40 4.73 4.15
C THR A 286 -11.08 5.36 2.81
N SER A 287 -9.95 4.95 2.25
CA SER A 287 -9.52 5.31 0.91
C SER A 287 -10.23 4.42 -0.12
N ASP A 288 -10.42 4.96 -1.32
CA ASP A 288 -10.90 4.25 -2.50
C ASP A 288 -9.74 3.77 -3.37
N SER A 289 -8.59 4.44 -3.33
CA SER A 289 -7.36 3.98 -3.99
C SER A 289 -6.59 2.95 -3.16
N TRP A 290 -6.46 3.17 -1.84
CA TRP A 290 -5.97 2.20 -0.86
C TRP A 290 -7.11 1.47 -0.18
N LYS A 291 -7.20 0.19 -0.48
CA LYS A 291 -8.10 -0.73 0.20
C LYS A 291 -7.36 -1.28 1.42
N HIS A 292 -7.96 -2.23 2.11
CA HIS A 292 -7.24 -2.97 3.11
C HIS A 292 -6.60 -4.21 2.50
N CYS A 293 -5.40 -4.52 2.95
CA CYS A 293 -4.77 -5.81 2.69
C CYS A 293 -5.51 -6.88 3.48
N TYR A 294 -6.12 -7.84 2.80
CA TYR A 294 -6.76 -9.00 3.41
C TYR A 294 -5.85 -10.22 3.30
N LEU A 295 -5.45 -10.76 4.45
CA LEU A 295 -4.63 -11.96 4.62
C LEU A 295 -5.53 -13.11 5.09
N PRO A 296 -6.10 -13.91 4.17
CA PRO A 296 -7.10 -14.91 4.53
C PRO A 296 -6.47 -16.16 5.17
N ILE A 297 -7.25 -16.93 5.92
CA ILE A 297 -6.88 -18.29 6.34
C ILE A 297 -7.76 -19.31 5.62
N ALA A 298 -7.20 -20.48 5.29
CA ALA A 298 -7.93 -21.48 4.51
C ALA A 298 -9.17 -22.01 5.24
N GLU A 299 -9.00 -22.40 6.50
CA GLU A 299 -10.06 -22.95 7.33
C GLU A 299 -10.59 -21.87 8.29
N PRO A 300 -11.84 -21.40 8.14
CA PRO A 300 -12.45 -20.48 9.08
C PRO A 300 -12.53 -21.07 10.48
N VAL A 301 -12.22 -20.29 11.51
CA VAL A 301 -12.16 -20.77 12.90
C VAL A 301 -13.21 -20.06 13.76
N PRO A 302 -14.20 -20.76 14.33
CA PRO A 302 -15.11 -20.17 15.31
C PRO A 302 -14.35 -19.66 16.53
N LEU A 303 -14.62 -18.41 16.93
CA LEU A 303 -14.08 -17.77 18.13
C LEU A 303 -15.21 -17.44 19.10
N ARG A 304 -14.93 -17.64 20.38
CA ARG A 304 -15.68 -17.04 21.50
C ARG A 304 -14.95 -15.83 22.03
N ARG A 305 -15.70 -14.87 22.55
CA ARG A 305 -15.11 -13.77 23.34
C ARG A 305 -14.19 -14.35 24.42
N GLY A 306 -12.96 -13.83 24.47
CA GLY A 306 -11.92 -14.30 25.39
C GLY A 306 -10.91 -15.27 24.76
N ASP A 307 -11.23 -15.90 23.62
CA ASP A 307 -10.27 -16.73 22.88
C ASP A 307 -9.06 -15.90 22.44
N ARG A 308 -7.91 -16.57 22.30
CA ARG A 308 -6.67 -15.94 21.86
C ARG A 308 -6.32 -16.35 20.45
N VAL A 309 -5.99 -15.37 19.62
CA VAL A 309 -5.42 -15.59 18.28
C VAL A 309 -3.96 -15.17 18.34
N ALA A 310 -3.04 -16.14 18.24
CA ALA A 310 -1.62 -15.88 18.12
C ALA A 310 -1.22 -16.00 16.65
N VAL A 311 -0.57 -14.98 16.10
CA VAL A 311 -0.09 -14.96 14.72
C VAL A 311 1.31 -14.39 14.69
N THR A 312 2.16 -14.99 13.88
CA THR A 312 3.40 -14.35 13.45
C THR A 312 3.24 -13.90 12.01
N PHE A 313 3.40 -12.60 11.79
CA PHE A 313 3.47 -12.01 10.46
C PHE A 313 4.94 -11.77 10.09
N SER A 314 5.31 -12.02 8.84
CA SER A 314 6.63 -11.68 8.33
C SER A 314 6.57 -11.17 6.91
N ARG A 315 7.50 -10.28 6.60
CA ARG A 315 7.83 -9.82 5.26
C ARG A 315 9.29 -10.12 4.97
N SER A 316 9.58 -10.62 3.79
CA SER A 316 10.95 -10.80 3.30
C SER A 316 11.03 -10.51 1.81
N ARG A 317 12.22 -10.18 1.31
CA ARG A 317 12.46 -10.21 -0.13
C ARG A 317 12.42 -11.65 -0.69
N PRO A 318 12.04 -11.84 -1.96
CA PRO A 318 12.15 -13.13 -2.64
C PRO A 318 13.59 -13.64 -2.63
N ALA A 319 13.78 -14.96 -2.47
CA ALA A 319 15.10 -15.57 -2.59
C ALA A 319 15.57 -15.49 -4.05
N ALA A 320 16.63 -14.70 -4.28
CA ALA A 320 17.27 -14.37 -5.57
C ALA A 320 16.39 -13.59 -6.58
N ALA A 321 16.51 -12.26 -6.54
CA ALA A 321 16.79 -11.49 -7.74
C ALA A 321 18.19 -10.90 -7.55
N SER A 322 19.04 -10.95 -8.58
CA SER A 322 20.34 -10.26 -8.58
C SER A 322 20.16 -8.79 -8.16
N PRO A 323 21.15 -8.16 -7.50
CA PRO A 323 21.14 -6.71 -7.41
C PRO A 323 21.18 -6.16 -8.84
N GLY A 324 20.09 -5.56 -9.31
CA GLY A 324 19.97 -5.02 -10.66
C GLY A 324 19.42 -5.96 -11.74
N THR A 325 18.17 -6.43 -11.56
CA THR A 325 17.23 -6.95 -12.59
C THR A 325 17.34 -8.42 -13.04
N ASP A 326 16.22 -8.95 -13.55
CA ASP A 326 16.22 -9.84 -14.72
C ASP A 326 14.92 -9.76 -15.56
N ALA A 327 14.84 -10.56 -16.63
CA ALA A 327 14.03 -10.43 -17.85
C ALA A 327 12.48 -10.51 -17.72
N SER A 328 11.91 -10.36 -16.52
CA SER A 328 10.50 -9.99 -16.29
C SER A 328 10.32 -8.66 -15.54
N GLY A 329 11.41 -8.00 -15.13
CA GLY A 329 11.47 -6.57 -14.76
C GLY A 329 11.01 -6.17 -13.36
N HIS A 330 10.61 -7.09 -12.47
CA HIS A 330 10.00 -6.72 -11.19
C HIS A 330 11.02 -6.36 -10.08
N ALA A 331 11.30 -5.07 -9.91
CA ALA A 331 12.16 -4.50 -8.85
C ALA A 331 11.52 -4.45 -7.44
N PHE A 332 10.24 -4.82 -7.29
CA PHE A 332 9.44 -4.58 -6.07
C PHE A 332 8.87 -5.84 -5.40
N GLY A 333 9.36 -7.03 -5.75
CA GLY A 333 8.84 -8.29 -5.23
C GLY A 333 8.98 -8.42 -3.70
N GLN A 334 7.94 -8.95 -3.04
CA GLN A 334 7.93 -9.24 -1.61
C GLN A 334 7.20 -10.54 -1.30
N VAL A 335 7.64 -11.18 -0.22
CA VAL A 335 7.02 -12.39 0.33
C VAL A 335 6.42 -12.05 1.68
N TYR A 336 5.13 -12.31 1.83
CA TYR A 336 4.42 -12.24 3.09
C TYR A 336 4.15 -13.64 3.61
N ARG A 337 4.27 -13.83 4.93
CA ARG A 337 3.82 -15.05 5.61
C ARG A 337 3.04 -14.69 6.86
N TRP A 338 1.95 -15.42 7.10
CA TRP A 338 1.15 -15.33 8.32
C TRP A 338 0.82 -16.74 8.80
N GLU A 339 1.34 -17.07 9.98
CA GLU A 339 1.21 -18.39 10.57
C GLU A 339 0.88 -18.27 12.06
N GLY A 340 0.09 -19.19 12.59
CA GLY A 340 -0.41 -19.02 13.94
C GLY A 340 -1.33 -20.12 14.44
N SER A 341 -1.95 -19.82 15.56
CA SER A 341 -2.91 -20.70 16.21
C SER A 341 -4.00 -19.93 16.93
N VAL A 342 -5.13 -20.62 17.12
CA VAL A 342 -6.24 -20.17 17.96
C VAL A 342 -6.24 -21.01 19.23
N VAL A 343 -6.32 -20.34 20.38
CA VAL A 343 -6.37 -20.96 21.71
C VAL A 343 -7.70 -20.60 22.36
N SER A 344 -8.50 -21.62 22.69
CA SER A 344 -9.76 -21.50 23.42
C SER A 344 -9.68 -22.31 24.70
N ALA A 345 -10.10 -21.72 25.82
CA ALA A 345 -10.05 -22.34 27.15
C ALA A 345 -8.69 -23.01 27.50
N GLY A 346 -7.58 -22.42 27.05
CA GLY A 346 -6.22 -22.93 27.29
C GLY A 346 -5.74 -24.01 26.33
N THR A 347 -6.58 -24.48 25.41
CA THR A 347 -6.24 -25.51 24.41
C THR A 347 -6.12 -24.91 23.02
N THR A 348 -5.14 -25.35 22.24
CA THR A 348 -5.06 -24.97 20.82
C THR A 348 -6.15 -25.69 20.04
N VAL A 349 -7.09 -24.94 19.46
CA VAL A 349 -8.24 -25.47 18.70
C VAL A 349 -8.03 -25.42 17.19
N ALA A 350 -7.12 -24.57 16.69
CA ALA A 350 -6.78 -24.48 15.28
C ALA A 350 -5.34 -23.99 15.06
N ARG A 351 -4.79 -24.32 13.91
CA ARG A 351 -3.51 -23.80 13.39
C ARG A 351 -3.69 -23.40 11.93
N PHE A 352 -2.99 -22.36 11.50
CA PHE A 352 -2.97 -21.90 10.12
C PHE A 352 -1.55 -21.47 9.74
N ALA A 353 -1.19 -21.62 8.46
CA ALA A 353 0.10 -21.20 7.93
C ALA A 353 -0.04 -20.94 6.43
N HIS A 354 0.19 -19.69 6.04
CA HIS A 354 0.02 -19.21 4.68
C HIS A 354 1.16 -18.27 4.30
N GLY A 355 1.44 -18.18 3.01
CA GLY A 355 2.45 -17.26 2.50
C GLY A 355 2.40 -17.12 0.99
N THR A 356 2.90 -15.97 0.51
CA THR A 356 2.89 -15.61 -0.92
C THR A 356 4.09 -16.14 -1.69
N ASP A 357 4.97 -16.91 -1.04
CA ASP A 357 6.10 -17.53 -1.72
C ASP A 357 5.65 -18.63 -2.69
N ARG A 358 6.36 -18.72 -3.81
CA ARG A 358 6.23 -19.83 -4.75
C ARG A 358 6.57 -21.13 -4.03
N ARG A 359 5.58 -22.02 -3.87
CA ARG A 359 5.89 -23.40 -3.49
C ARG A 359 6.46 -24.07 -4.73
N THR A 360 7.71 -24.52 -4.68
CA THR A 360 8.25 -25.44 -5.68
C THR A 360 7.30 -26.65 -5.70
N PRO A 361 6.73 -27.05 -6.85
CA PRO A 361 5.92 -28.25 -6.88
C PRO A 361 6.75 -29.40 -6.34
N ALA A 362 6.18 -30.17 -5.41
CA ALA A 362 6.79 -31.42 -4.98
C ALA A 362 7.09 -32.22 -6.26
N ARG A 363 8.37 -32.58 -6.46
CA ARG A 363 8.72 -33.49 -7.57
C ARG A 363 7.86 -34.75 -7.42
N PRO A 364 7.32 -35.28 -8.53
CA PRO A 364 6.42 -36.43 -8.52
C PRO A 364 7.04 -37.66 -7.85
#